data_AF-A0ABD0QIK8-F1
#
_entry.id   AF-A0ABD0QIK8-F1
#
_cell.length_a   1.000
_cell.length_b   1.000
_cell.length_c   1.000
_cell.angle_alpha   90.00
_cell.angle_beta   90.00
_cell.angle_gamma   90.00
#
_symmetry.space_group_name_H-M   'P 1'
#
loop_
_entity.id
_entity.type
_entity.pdbx_description
1 polymer ?
#
loop_
_entity_poly.entity_id
_entity_poly.type
_entity_poly.pdbx_seq_one_letter_code
_entity_poly.pdbx_strand_id
1 'polypeptide(L)' 'ELDSMDGDPKWVDVIERDLHRQFPFHEMFVSRGGHGQQDLFRVLKAYTLYRPDEGYCQAQAPIAAVLLMHMPAE' A
#
# COMPACT_ATOMS: atom_id res chain seq x y z
N GLU A 1 -8.83 0.88 -13.40
CA GLU A 1 -7.80 1.09 -14.46
C GLU A 1 -6.38 0.98 -13.93
N LEU A 2 -6.03 1.66 -12.83
CA LEU A 2 -4.69 1.53 -12.21
C LEU A 2 -4.44 0.17 -11.53
N ASP A 3 -5.48 -0.43 -10.94
CA ASP A 3 -5.33 -1.70 -10.20
C ASP A 3 -4.86 -2.86 -11.11
N SER A 4 -5.27 -2.84 -12.39
CA SER A 4 -4.87 -3.81 -13.41
C SER A 4 -3.47 -3.59 -14.01
N MET A 5 -2.78 -2.52 -13.65
CA MET A 5 -1.41 -2.24 -14.12
C MET A 5 -0.39 -2.86 -13.17
N ASP A 6 0.73 -3.36 -13.71
CA ASP A 6 1.73 -4.10 -12.94
C ASP A 6 2.55 -3.22 -11.96
N GLY A 7 2.69 -1.91 -12.24
CA GLY A 7 3.54 -1.00 -11.45
C GLY A 7 5.03 -1.12 -11.81
N ASP A 8 5.84 -0.14 -11.40
CA ASP A 8 7.30 -0.24 -11.53
C ASP A 8 7.83 -1.30 -10.54
N PRO A 9 8.57 -2.34 -11.00
CA PRO A 9 9.09 -3.40 -10.13
C PRO A 9 9.89 -2.88 -8.93
N LYS A 10 10.57 -1.75 -9.08
CA LYS A 10 11.30 -1.10 -7.99
C LYS A 10 10.36 -0.70 -6.85
N TRP A 11 9.23 -0.07 -7.17
CA TRP A 11 8.29 0.39 -6.15
C TRP A 11 7.47 -0.76 -5.57
N VAL A 12 7.09 -1.72 -6.41
CA VAL A 12 6.37 -2.93 -5.98
C VAL A 12 7.16 -3.67 -4.89
N ASP A 13 8.45 -3.97 -5.12
CA ASP A 13 9.30 -4.67 -4.13
C ASP A 13 9.41 -3.89 -2.81
N VAL A 14 9.62 -2.56 -2.90
CA VAL A 14 9.76 -1.73 -1.70
C VAL A 14 8.45 -1.66 -0.90
N ILE A 15 7.30 -1.54 -1.58
CA ILE A 15 5.98 -1.53 -0.93
C ILE A 15 5.73 -2.87 -0.24
N GLU A 16 5.88 -4.00 -0.94
CA GLU A 16 5.65 -5.35 -0.39
C GLU A 16 6.45 -5.61 0.88
N ARG A 17 7.72 -5.17 0.88
CA ARG A 17 8.60 -5.27 2.04
C ARG A 17 8.18 -4.37 3.19
N ASP A 18 7.41 -3.33 2.97
CA ASP A 18 7.00 -2.38 4.02
C ASP A 18 5.61 -2.69 4.61
N LEU A 19 4.75 -3.44 3.90
CA LEU A 19 3.39 -3.77 4.33
C LEU A 19 3.33 -4.38 5.73
N HIS A 20 4.17 -5.37 6.00
CA HIS A 20 4.16 -6.12 7.28
C HIS A 20 4.59 -5.27 8.50
N ARG A 21 5.14 -4.08 8.26
CA ARG A 21 5.59 -3.16 9.31
C ARG A 21 4.50 -2.16 9.71
N GLN A 22 3.41 -2.08 8.95
CA GLN A 22 2.34 -1.13 9.19
C GLN A 22 1.33 -1.73 10.16
N PHE A 23 1.25 -1.13 11.35
CA PHE A 23 0.28 -1.48 12.38
C PHE A 23 0.13 -3.00 12.60
N PRO A 24 1.22 -3.74 12.91
CA PRO A 24 1.25 -5.20 12.88
C PRO A 24 0.30 -5.88 13.89
N PHE A 25 -0.24 -5.13 14.84
CA PHE A 25 -1.18 -5.61 15.85
C PHE A 25 -2.62 -5.12 15.62
N HIS A 26 -2.86 -4.31 14.60
CA HIS A 26 -4.19 -3.82 14.27
C HIS A 26 -4.95 -4.88 13.47
N GLU A 27 -6.22 -5.13 13.79
CA GLU A 27 -7.02 -6.22 13.20
C GLU A 27 -7.06 -6.19 11.67
N MET A 28 -7.06 -5.00 11.08
CA MET A 28 -7.03 -4.79 9.62
C MET A 28 -5.72 -5.25 8.97
N PHE A 29 -4.58 -5.16 9.65
CA PHE A 29 -3.23 -5.38 9.08
C PHE A 29 -2.46 -6.56 9.68
N VAL A 30 -2.99 -7.20 10.74
CA VAL A 30 -2.34 -8.32 11.46
C VAL A 30 -2.16 -9.56 10.60
N SER A 31 -3.07 -9.81 9.64
CA SER A 31 -2.99 -10.96 8.76
C SER A 31 -2.05 -10.69 7.59
N ARG A 32 -0.93 -11.42 7.53
CA ARG A 32 0.03 -11.31 6.42
C ARG A 32 -0.63 -11.72 5.11
N GLY A 33 -0.64 -10.82 4.14
CA GLY A 33 -1.35 -11.01 2.88
C GLY A 33 -2.88 -11.02 3.03
N GLY A 34 -3.42 -10.60 4.19
CA GLY A 34 -4.86 -10.38 4.38
C GLY A 34 -5.36 -9.15 3.64
N HIS A 35 -6.67 -8.93 3.67
CA HIS A 35 -7.32 -7.89 2.87
C HIS A 35 -6.71 -6.49 3.11
N GLY A 36 -6.46 -6.08 4.37
CA GLY A 36 -5.92 -4.75 4.64
C GLY A 36 -4.51 -4.54 4.08
N GLN A 37 -3.66 -5.57 4.07
CA GLN A 37 -2.34 -5.47 3.43
C GLN A 37 -2.45 -5.42 1.90
N GLN A 38 -3.41 -6.14 1.31
CA GLN A 38 -3.68 -6.08 -0.13
C GLN A 38 -4.23 -4.71 -0.53
N ASP A 39 -5.18 -4.16 0.22
CA ASP A 39 -5.75 -2.83 -0.03
C ASP A 39 -4.68 -1.74 0.12
N LEU A 40 -3.84 -1.84 1.15
CA LEU A 40 -2.70 -0.94 1.34
C LEU A 40 -1.71 -1.01 0.16
N PHE A 41 -1.40 -2.22 -0.30
CA PHE A 41 -0.57 -2.41 -1.49
C PHE A 41 -1.18 -1.73 -2.72
N ARG A 42 -2.48 -1.94 -2.96
CA ARG A 42 -3.18 -1.37 -4.12
C ARG A 42 -3.14 0.15 -4.11
N VAL A 43 -3.43 0.78 -2.97
CA VAL A 43 -3.40 2.24 -2.82
C VAL A 43 -2.00 2.80 -3.08
N LEU A 44 -0.97 2.20 -2.48
CA LEU A 44 0.41 2.66 -2.65
C LEU A 44 0.93 2.43 -4.07
N LYS A 45 0.61 1.28 -4.69
CA LYS A 45 0.92 1.00 -6.10
C LYS A 45 0.25 2.04 -7.00
N ALA A 46 -1.04 2.27 -6.82
CA ALA A 46 -1.80 3.26 -7.58
C ALA A 46 -1.20 4.67 -7.44
N TYR A 47 -0.74 5.06 -6.24
CA TYR A 47 -0.02 6.33 -6.06
C TYR A 47 1.22 6.41 -6.93
N THR A 48 2.05 5.37 -6.97
CA THR A 48 3.28 5.38 -7.79
C THR A 48 3.01 5.39 -9.30
N LEU A 49 1.90 4.80 -9.74
CA LEU A 49 1.43 4.88 -11.12
C LEU A 49 0.89 6.28 -11.46
N TYR A 50 0.24 6.94 -10.50
CA TYR A 50 -0.29 8.29 -10.65
C TYR A 50 0.80 9.38 -10.58
N ARG A 51 1.83 9.18 -9.74
CA ARG A 51 2.97 10.08 -9.53
C ARG A 51 4.30 9.33 -9.75
N PRO A 52 4.62 8.94 -10.99
CA PRO A 52 5.82 8.15 -11.28
C PRO A 52 7.14 8.88 -10.94
N ASP A 53 7.16 10.22 -11.06
CA ASP A 53 8.34 11.04 -10.73
C ASP A 53 8.62 11.10 -9.21
N GLU A 54 7.60 10.93 -8.38
CA GLU A 54 7.73 10.90 -6.92
C GLU A 54 7.96 9.48 -6.40
N GLY A 55 7.26 8.50 -6.98
CA GLY A 55 7.37 7.09 -6.60
C GLY A 55 6.87 6.81 -5.19
N TYR A 56 7.52 5.84 -4.53
CA TYR A 56 7.18 5.44 -3.17
C TYR A 56 8.27 5.84 -2.16
N CYS A 57 7.85 6.41 -1.03
CA CYS A 57 8.68 6.58 0.15
C CYS A 57 8.03 5.92 1.37
N GLN A 58 8.86 5.38 2.26
CA GLN A 58 8.42 4.57 3.41
C GLN A 58 7.44 5.31 4.36
N ALA A 59 7.44 6.64 4.35
CA ALA A 59 6.53 7.44 5.16
C ALA A 59 5.07 7.42 4.64
N GLN A 60 4.83 6.97 3.40
CA GLN A 60 3.49 6.95 2.82
C GLN A 60 2.62 5.80 3.34
N ALA A 61 3.19 4.61 3.58
CA ALA A 61 2.42 3.46 4.04
C ALA A 61 1.67 3.68 5.37
N PRO A 62 2.25 4.28 6.43
CA PRO A 62 1.48 4.55 7.64
C PRO A 62 0.36 5.57 7.42
N ILE A 63 0.55 6.55 6.52
CA ILE A 63 -0.48 7.54 6.18
C ILE A 63 -1.65 6.84 5.45
N ALA A 64 -1.34 6.07 4.41
CA ALA A 64 -2.33 5.31 3.64
C ALA A 64 -3.07 4.28 4.52
N ALA A 65 -2.37 3.60 5.43
CA ALA A 65 -2.97 2.64 6.36
C ALA A 65 -3.98 3.31 7.30
N VAL A 66 -3.67 4.50 7.85
CA VAL A 66 -4.62 5.25 8.69
C VAL A 66 -5.84 5.69 7.88
N LEU A 67 -5.66 6.12 6.64
CA LEU A 67 -6.80 6.44 5.77
C LEU A 67 -7.67 5.20 5.54
N LEU A 68 -7.09 4.04 5.24
CA LEU A 68 -7.82 2.79 5.05
C LEU A 68 -8.60 2.31 6.29
N MET A 69 -8.18 2.71 7.51
CA MET A 69 -8.95 2.45 8.72
C MET A 69 -10.26 3.25 8.77
N HIS A 70 -10.35 4.36 8.03
CA HIS A 70 -11.49 5.29 8.07
C HIS A 70 -12.27 5.38 6.76
N MET A 71 -11.73 4.88 5.64
CA MET A 71 -12.38 4.86 4.34
C MET A 71 -11.99 3.60 3.56
N PRO A 72 -12.90 3.02 2.74
CA PRO A 72 -12.57 1.89 1.90
C PRO A 72 -11.53 2.25 0.83
N ALA A 73 -10.80 1.24 0.34
CA ALA A 73 -10.05 1.37 -0.91
C ALA A 73 -11.02 1.46 -2.09
N GLU A 74 -10.87 2.48 -2.93
CA GLU A 74 -11.66 2.71 -4.16
C GLU A 74 -10.89 2.35 -5.43
#